data_AF-F4S229-F1
#
_entry.id   AF-F4S229-F1
#
_cell.length_a   1.000
_cell.length_b   1.000
_cell.length_c   1.000
_cell.angle_alpha   90.00
_cell.angle_beta   90.00
_cell.angle_gamma   90.00
#
_symmetry.space_group_name_H-M   'P 1'
#
loop_
_entity.id
_entity.type
_entity.pdbx_description
1 polymer ?
#
loop_
_entity_poly.entity_id
_entity_poly.type
_entity_poly.pdbx_seq_one_letter_code
_entity_poly.pdbx_strand_id
1 'polypeptide(L)'
;MKVGQEAQTFLTSLFATPNPAQPGHMYSDTFLREQWDSEREAYASKKVAMQKQELELGRLLSLQDKQKALLLRVAQTPEQSIARVLESERLREEIVKQAEKVGTAEVFHTCQFSLFIVICLVNWVDIISTEQEDFLKLWYSKHKVALYYIALNEEKRPLQQSRADGHHSNIGQRGKTSVLLALRKRAAQLRKKVDTYRTRRAEYQAKYPAQQLPEDIDYNALNEIKADHPFWNDSIFTKLQDPWATDPKTRDGMRQLAYIDRAQEELRRLGWEVRRLMRWATSSHDRIWTCLQFLLCPTDSGFGPATPLISHPILSSLPPETQLIAASVILQNQYVKITNYQLLWNEDLATKN
;
A
#
# COMPACT_ATOMS: atom_id res chain seq x y z
N MET A 1 13.32 6.99 15.25
CA MET A 1 14.35 6.23 15.99
C MET A 1 13.79 5.02 16.75
N LYS A 2 12.73 5.17 17.57
CA LYS A 2 12.13 4.05 18.34
C LYS A 2 11.83 2.78 17.52
N VAL A 3 11.18 2.93 16.36
CA VAL A 3 10.86 1.81 15.45
C VAL A 3 12.11 1.05 14.97
N GLY A 4 13.20 1.76 14.68
CA GLY A 4 14.45 1.13 14.25
C GLY A 4 15.12 0.33 15.38
N GLN A 5 15.04 0.82 16.63
CA GLN A 5 15.56 0.12 17.80
C GLN A 5 14.75 -1.14 18.11
N GLU A 6 13.42 -1.05 18.06
CA GLU A 6 12.51 -2.20 18.22
C GLU A 6 12.82 -3.29 17.16
N ALA A 7 12.93 -2.89 15.89
CA ALA A 7 13.29 -3.80 14.80
C ALA A 7 14.66 -4.47 15.02
N GLN A 8 15.64 -3.70 15.50
CA GLN A 8 16.99 -4.23 15.77
C GLN A 8 16.98 -5.25 16.90
N THR A 9 16.25 -5.00 17.99
CA THR A 9 16.12 -5.98 19.09
C THR A 9 15.46 -7.28 18.63
N PHE A 10 14.45 -7.18 17.77
CA PHE A 10 13.81 -8.35 17.18
C PHE A 10 14.79 -9.15 16.31
N LEU A 11 15.53 -8.50 15.42
CA LEU A 11 16.50 -9.20 14.55
C LEU A 11 17.62 -9.86 15.36
N THR A 12 18.11 -9.21 16.42
CA THR A 12 19.10 -9.84 17.32
C THR A 12 18.56 -11.13 17.93
N SER A 13 17.28 -11.15 18.33
CA SER A 13 16.65 -12.37 18.82
C SER A 13 16.45 -13.42 17.73
N LEU A 14 16.09 -13.01 16.51
CA LEU A 14 15.86 -13.90 15.38
C LEU A 14 17.15 -14.58 14.92
N PHE A 15 18.25 -13.84 14.85
CA PHE A 15 19.56 -14.36 14.45
C PHE A 15 20.16 -15.37 15.45
N ALA A 16 19.60 -15.48 16.66
CA ALA A 16 19.93 -16.53 17.61
C ALA A 16 19.09 -17.81 17.42
N THR A 17 18.12 -17.81 16.50
CA THR A 17 17.24 -18.96 16.25
C THR A 17 17.68 -19.75 15.02
N PRO A 18 17.51 -21.09 15.04
CA PRO A 18 17.85 -21.94 13.89
C PRO A 18 16.90 -21.68 12.72
N ASN A 19 17.44 -21.63 11.51
CA ASN A 19 16.69 -21.44 10.28
C ASN A 19 16.15 -22.79 9.77
N PRO A 20 14.82 -22.99 9.70
CA PRO A 20 14.24 -24.23 9.18
C PRO A 20 14.51 -24.45 7.68
N ALA A 21 14.75 -23.38 6.91
CA ALA A 21 15.06 -23.47 5.49
C ALA A 21 16.53 -23.82 5.20
N GLN A 22 17.42 -23.61 6.17
CA GLN A 22 18.85 -23.90 6.07
C GLN A 22 19.28 -24.72 7.30
N PRO A 23 19.11 -26.05 7.27
CA PRO A 23 19.40 -26.89 8.42
C PRO A 23 20.87 -26.77 8.83
N GLY A 24 21.10 -26.48 10.12
CA GLY A 24 22.45 -26.27 10.67
C GLY A 24 22.90 -24.80 10.71
N HIS A 25 22.16 -23.88 10.08
CA HIS A 25 22.45 -22.45 10.13
C HIS A 25 21.39 -21.68 10.94
N MET A 26 21.81 -20.57 11.55
CA MET A 26 20.89 -19.61 12.16
C MET A 26 20.38 -18.62 11.10
N TYR A 27 19.30 -17.89 11.40
CA TYR A 27 18.88 -16.80 10.52
C TYR A 27 20.02 -15.78 10.36
N SER A 28 20.20 -15.27 9.15
CA SER A 28 21.19 -14.25 8.83
C SER A 28 20.56 -13.11 8.04
N ASP A 29 21.21 -11.94 8.09
CA ASP A 29 20.86 -10.79 7.25
C ASP A 29 20.90 -11.16 5.76
N THR A 30 21.94 -11.89 5.33
CA THR A 30 22.12 -12.31 3.94
C THR A 30 20.96 -13.18 3.45
N PHE A 31 20.56 -14.17 4.24
CA PHE A 31 19.43 -15.05 3.90
C PHE A 31 18.13 -14.24 3.75
N LEU A 32 17.84 -13.32 4.68
CA LEU A 32 16.63 -12.51 4.60
C LEU A 32 16.62 -11.60 3.37
N ARG A 33 17.77 -11.06 2.96
CA ARG A 33 17.90 -10.27 1.72
C ARG A 33 17.70 -11.13 0.46
N GLU A 34 18.30 -12.32 0.41
CA GLU A 34 18.09 -13.27 -0.69
C GLU A 34 16.62 -13.69 -0.81
N GLN A 35 15.93 -13.89 0.32
CA GLN A 35 14.50 -14.17 0.35
C GLN A 35 13.66 -13.00 -0.16
N TRP A 36 14.05 -11.75 0.15
CA TRP A 36 13.41 -10.56 -0.41
C TRP A 36 13.60 -10.45 -1.93
N ASP A 37 14.79 -10.78 -2.43
CA ASP A 37 15.06 -10.80 -3.86
C ASP A 37 14.24 -11.88 -4.57
N SER A 38 14.19 -13.08 -3.97
CA SER A 38 13.37 -14.20 -4.44
C SER A 38 11.88 -13.85 -4.49
N GLU A 39 11.36 -13.16 -3.47
CA GLU A 39 9.97 -12.65 -3.46
C GLU A 39 9.74 -11.69 -4.64
N ARG A 40 10.65 -10.74 -4.87
CA ARG A 40 10.53 -9.78 -5.98
C ARG A 40 10.60 -10.44 -7.34
N GLU A 41 11.51 -11.39 -7.53
CA GLU A 41 11.62 -12.15 -8.77
C GLU A 41 10.38 -13.01 -9.03
N ALA A 42 9.88 -13.69 -7.99
CA ALA A 42 8.63 -14.42 -8.07
C ALA A 42 7.49 -13.49 -8.51
N TYR A 43 7.42 -12.28 -7.93
CA TYR A 43 6.40 -11.30 -8.30
C TYR A 43 6.57 -10.70 -9.71
N ALA A 44 7.80 -10.56 -10.18
CA ALA A 44 8.12 -10.06 -11.52
C ALA A 44 7.95 -11.13 -12.62
N SER A 45 8.01 -12.41 -12.26
CA SER A 45 7.95 -13.53 -13.20
C SER A 45 6.54 -13.79 -13.77
N LYS A 46 6.48 -14.65 -14.79
CA LYS A 46 5.24 -15.19 -15.38
C LYS A 46 4.31 -15.86 -14.34
N LYS A 47 4.84 -16.25 -13.17
CA LYS A 47 4.10 -16.92 -12.08
C LYS A 47 2.97 -16.05 -11.52
N VAL A 48 3.16 -14.74 -11.39
CA VAL A 48 2.07 -13.82 -10.93
C VAL A 48 0.99 -13.65 -11.97
N ALA A 49 1.38 -13.52 -13.24
CA ALA A 49 0.41 -13.43 -14.32
C ALA A 49 -0.49 -14.67 -14.34
N MET A 50 0.09 -15.86 -14.13
CA MET A 50 -0.65 -17.12 -14.01
C MET A 50 -1.56 -17.17 -12.77
N GLN A 51 -1.05 -16.80 -11.58
CA GLN A 51 -1.87 -16.75 -10.36
C GLN A 51 -3.04 -15.77 -10.48
N LYS A 52 -2.81 -14.61 -11.10
CA LYS A 52 -3.86 -13.64 -11.38
C LYS A 52 -4.91 -14.21 -12.32
N GLN A 53 -4.50 -14.95 -13.34
CA GLN A 53 -5.43 -15.64 -14.25
C GLN A 53 -6.25 -16.70 -13.53
N GLU A 54 -5.64 -17.52 -12.68
CA GLU A 54 -6.35 -18.52 -11.86
C GLU A 54 -7.39 -17.87 -10.93
N LEU A 55 -7.11 -16.69 -10.37
CA LEU A 55 -8.10 -15.91 -9.62
C LEU A 55 -9.24 -15.39 -10.51
N GLU A 56 -8.94 -14.92 -11.72
CA GLU A 56 -9.96 -14.48 -12.67
C GLU A 56 -10.79 -15.66 -13.23
N LEU A 57 -10.22 -16.86 -13.30
CA LEU A 57 -10.92 -18.12 -13.56
C LEU A 57 -11.87 -18.47 -12.41
N GLY A 58 -11.39 -18.46 -11.16
CA GLY A 58 -12.23 -18.68 -9.98
C GLY A 58 -13.40 -17.69 -9.89
N ARG A 59 -13.19 -16.44 -10.34
CA ARG A 59 -14.26 -15.44 -10.49
C ARG A 59 -15.30 -15.86 -11.52
N LEU A 60 -14.87 -16.27 -12.70
CA LEU A 60 -15.76 -16.68 -13.79
C LEU A 60 -16.63 -17.87 -13.38
N LEU A 61 -16.01 -18.90 -12.81
CA LEU A 61 -16.72 -20.08 -12.27
C LEU A 61 -17.74 -19.68 -11.21
N SER A 62 -17.39 -18.72 -10.35
CA SER A 62 -18.30 -18.18 -9.34
C SER A 62 -19.49 -17.41 -9.93
N LEU A 63 -19.33 -16.76 -11.08
CA LEU A 63 -20.42 -16.08 -11.78
C LEU A 63 -21.33 -17.10 -12.48
N GLN A 64 -20.77 -18.15 -13.07
CA GLN A 64 -21.53 -19.25 -13.66
C GLN A 64 -22.39 -19.97 -12.62
N ASP A 65 -21.86 -20.26 -11.43
CA ASP A 65 -22.65 -20.88 -10.34
C ASP A 65 -23.82 -19.98 -9.92
N LYS A 66 -23.61 -18.66 -9.85
CA LYS A 66 -24.70 -17.71 -9.55
C LYS A 66 -25.77 -17.73 -10.64
N GLN A 67 -25.35 -17.78 -11.91
CA GLN A 67 -26.28 -17.87 -13.02
C GLN A 67 -27.09 -19.17 -12.95
N LYS A 68 -26.43 -20.32 -12.72
CA LYS A 68 -27.09 -21.62 -12.53
C LYS A 68 -28.08 -21.57 -11.36
N ALA A 69 -27.68 -21.04 -10.21
CA ALA A 69 -28.53 -20.91 -9.03
C ALA A 69 -29.75 -20.01 -9.27
N LEU A 70 -29.61 -18.92 -10.03
CA LEU A 70 -30.72 -18.06 -10.40
C LEU A 70 -31.70 -18.74 -11.35
N LEU A 71 -31.21 -19.53 -12.30
CA LEU A 71 -32.06 -20.28 -13.22
C LEU A 71 -32.86 -21.39 -12.51
N LEU A 72 -32.29 -22.00 -11.47
CA LEU A 72 -32.96 -23.01 -10.64
C LEU A 72 -34.02 -22.42 -9.68
N ARG A 73 -34.04 -21.10 -9.45
CA ARG A 73 -35.07 -20.46 -8.62
C ARG A 73 -36.43 -20.46 -9.31
N VAL A 74 -37.44 -20.98 -8.61
CA VAL A 74 -38.84 -20.95 -9.03
C VAL A 74 -39.40 -19.53 -8.84
N ALA A 75 -39.84 -18.89 -9.92
CA ALA A 75 -40.54 -17.60 -9.84
C ALA A 75 -42.04 -17.83 -9.59
N GLN A 76 -42.58 -17.22 -8.55
CA GLN A 76 -44.00 -17.38 -8.17
C GLN A 76 -44.88 -16.28 -8.77
N THR A 77 -44.29 -15.14 -9.18
CA THR A 77 -44.99 -14.01 -9.78
C THR A 77 -44.39 -13.63 -11.14
N PRO A 78 -45.17 -13.01 -12.05
CA PRO A 78 -44.67 -12.52 -13.32
C PRO A 78 -43.61 -11.41 -13.17
N GLU A 79 -43.69 -10.58 -12.12
CA GLU A 79 -42.67 -9.57 -11.84
C GLU A 79 -41.33 -10.20 -11.43
N GLN A 80 -41.36 -11.28 -10.63
CA GLN A 80 -40.17 -12.04 -10.27
C GLN A 80 -39.57 -12.76 -11.47
N SER A 81 -40.39 -13.23 -12.42
CA SER A 81 -39.88 -13.89 -13.63
C SER A 81 -39.17 -12.88 -14.54
N ILE A 82 -39.72 -11.68 -14.72
CA ILE A 82 -39.08 -10.58 -15.46
C ILE A 82 -37.78 -10.16 -14.77
N ALA A 83 -37.79 -9.95 -13.45
CA ALA A 83 -36.60 -9.57 -12.70
C ALA A 83 -35.48 -10.63 -12.82
N ARG A 84 -35.84 -11.92 -12.78
CA ARG A 84 -34.90 -13.03 -12.97
C ARG A 84 -34.28 -13.01 -14.37
N VAL A 85 -35.08 -12.78 -15.42
CA VAL A 85 -34.58 -12.69 -16.80
C VAL A 85 -33.58 -11.53 -16.92
N LEU A 86 -33.93 -10.34 -16.40
CA LEU A 86 -33.03 -9.18 -16.43
C LEU A 86 -31.72 -9.42 -15.66
N GLU A 87 -31.79 -10.07 -14.49
CA GLU A 87 -30.59 -10.43 -13.72
C GLU A 87 -29.74 -11.48 -14.44
N SER A 88 -30.38 -12.44 -15.12
CA SER A 88 -29.69 -13.48 -15.89
C SER A 88 -28.95 -12.94 -17.11
N GLU A 89 -29.52 -11.95 -17.80
CA GLU A 89 -28.87 -11.25 -18.92
C GLU A 89 -27.68 -10.43 -18.44
N ARG A 90 -27.83 -9.69 -17.33
CA ARG A 90 -26.71 -8.96 -16.73
C ARG A 90 -25.55 -9.88 -16.35
N LEU A 91 -25.83 -11.02 -15.75
CA LEU A 91 -24.79 -12.00 -15.42
C LEU A 91 -24.17 -12.62 -16.65
N ARG A 92 -24.95 -12.86 -17.71
CA ARG A 92 -24.43 -13.34 -18.99
C ARG A 92 -23.41 -12.35 -19.58
N GLU A 93 -23.74 -11.06 -19.59
CA GLU A 93 -22.80 -10.01 -20.02
C GLU A 93 -21.54 -9.96 -19.15
N GLU A 94 -21.67 -10.06 -17.82
CA GLU A 94 -20.53 -10.11 -16.91
C GLU A 94 -19.64 -11.33 -17.16
N ILE A 95 -20.23 -12.49 -17.42
CA ILE A 95 -19.51 -13.73 -17.73
C ILE A 95 -18.73 -13.57 -19.04
N VAL A 96 -19.34 -13.01 -20.09
CA VAL A 96 -18.65 -12.78 -21.38
C VAL A 96 -17.46 -11.85 -21.19
N LYS A 97 -17.65 -10.70 -20.54
CA LYS A 97 -16.57 -9.75 -20.25
C LYS A 97 -15.46 -10.36 -19.39
N GLN A 98 -15.82 -11.27 -18.49
CA GLN A 98 -14.87 -11.96 -17.64
C GLN A 98 -14.13 -13.08 -18.39
N ALA A 99 -14.81 -13.77 -19.31
CA ALA A 99 -14.24 -14.81 -20.17
C ALA A 99 -13.21 -14.23 -21.14
N GLU A 100 -13.48 -13.04 -21.68
CA GLU A 100 -12.50 -12.30 -22.48
C GLU A 100 -11.20 -12.08 -21.72
N LYS A 101 -11.26 -11.64 -20.46
CA LYS A 101 -10.07 -11.39 -19.62
C LYS A 101 -9.26 -12.64 -19.33
N VAL A 102 -9.92 -13.80 -19.28
CA VAL A 102 -9.28 -15.10 -19.11
C VAL A 102 -8.66 -15.58 -20.43
N GLY A 103 -9.36 -15.40 -21.55
CA GLY A 103 -8.99 -15.91 -22.88
C GLY A 103 -7.96 -15.07 -23.64
N THR A 104 -7.73 -13.81 -23.30
CA THR A 104 -6.78 -12.92 -23.99
C THR A 104 -5.30 -13.15 -23.67
N ALA A 105 -4.94 -14.17 -22.88
CA ALA A 105 -3.56 -14.42 -22.51
C ALA A 105 -3.14 -15.87 -22.80
N GLU A 106 -2.04 -16.01 -23.55
CA GLU A 106 -1.44 -17.24 -24.13
C GLU A 106 -1.02 -18.36 -23.15
N VAL A 107 -1.73 -18.60 -22.05
CA VAL A 107 -1.20 -19.41 -20.92
C VAL A 107 -1.69 -20.86 -20.88
N PHE A 108 -2.55 -21.30 -21.78
CA PHE A 108 -2.85 -22.73 -21.93
C PHE A 108 -1.80 -23.51 -22.74
N HIS A 109 -0.60 -22.95 -22.98
CA HIS A 109 0.50 -23.66 -23.64
C HIS A 109 1.49 -24.35 -22.69
N THR A 110 1.34 -24.21 -21.37
CA THR A 110 2.24 -24.87 -20.38
C THR A 110 1.60 -26.00 -19.57
N CYS A 111 0.28 -26.21 -19.67
CA CYS A 111 -0.28 -27.53 -19.39
C CYS A 111 -0.08 -28.37 -20.64
N GLN A 112 0.52 -29.55 -20.48
CA GLN A 112 0.93 -30.46 -21.53
C GLN A 112 -0.25 -31.07 -22.31
N PHE A 113 -1.09 -30.28 -22.97
CA PHE A 113 -2.08 -30.76 -23.93
C PHE A 113 -2.28 -29.72 -25.03
N SER A 114 -1.43 -29.88 -26.05
CA SER A 114 -1.46 -29.18 -27.32
C SER A 114 -2.78 -29.46 -28.08
N LEU A 115 -3.26 -28.42 -28.76
CA LEU A 115 -4.01 -28.49 -30.03
C LEU A 115 -5.55 -28.69 -30.01
N PHE A 116 -6.35 -27.87 -29.32
CA PHE A 116 -7.80 -27.80 -29.61
C PHE A 116 -8.50 -26.54 -29.06
N ILE A 117 -8.29 -25.34 -29.63
CA ILE A 117 -8.86 -24.10 -29.03
C ILE A 117 -9.84 -23.32 -29.92
N VAL A 118 -10.23 -23.80 -31.12
CA VAL A 118 -11.21 -23.05 -31.95
C VAL A 118 -12.66 -23.59 -31.85
N ILE A 119 -12.91 -24.76 -31.25
CA ILE A 119 -14.26 -25.37 -31.20
C ILE A 119 -14.95 -25.26 -29.82
N CYS A 120 -14.22 -24.97 -28.74
CA CYS A 120 -14.74 -25.10 -27.37
C CYS A 120 -15.35 -23.81 -26.75
N LEU A 121 -16.31 -23.18 -27.42
CA LEU A 121 -17.23 -22.24 -26.75
C LEU A 121 -18.45 -22.94 -26.11
N VAL A 122 -18.61 -24.26 -26.30
CA VAL A 122 -19.72 -25.06 -25.75
C VAL A 122 -19.26 -26.15 -24.76
N ASN A 123 -18.02 -26.65 -24.86
CA ASN A 123 -17.47 -27.67 -23.95
C ASN A 123 -16.12 -27.24 -23.34
N TRP A 124 -16.12 -26.13 -22.58
CA TRP A 124 -14.93 -25.66 -21.85
C TRP A 124 -14.77 -26.31 -20.46
N VAL A 125 -15.74 -27.14 -20.05
CA VAL A 125 -15.86 -27.72 -18.70
C VAL A 125 -15.08 -29.04 -18.51
N ASP A 126 -14.63 -29.70 -19.58
CA ASP A 126 -14.07 -31.06 -19.45
C ASP A 126 -12.53 -31.13 -19.27
N ILE A 127 -11.83 -29.99 -19.14
CA ILE A 127 -10.35 -29.95 -19.05
C ILE A 127 -9.86 -29.77 -17.59
N ILE A 128 -10.69 -29.20 -16.70
CA ILE A 128 -10.36 -28.94 -15.29
C ILE A 128 -11.13 -29.95 -14.44
N SER A 129 -10.49 -30.61 -13.47
CA SER A 129 -11.22 -31.52 -12.59
C SER A 129 -12.25 -30.75 -11.77
N THR A 130 -13.40 -31.37 -11.48
CA THR A 130 -14.46 -30.77 -10.65
C THR A 130 -13.94 -30.28 -9.29
N GLU A 131 -12.92 -30.97 -8.75
CA GLU A 131 -12.19 -30.58 -7.56
C GLU A 131 -11.41 -29.27 -7.73
N GLN A 132 -10.68 -29.11 -8.85
CA GLN A 132 -9.95 -27.88 -9.15
C GLN A 132 -10.89 -26.69 -9.36
N GLU A 133 -12.05 -26.89 -9.99
CA GLU A 133 -13.05 -25.83 -10.10
C GLU A 133 -13.55 -25.36 -8.73
N ASP A 134 -13.92 -26.32 -7.87
CA ASP A 134 -14.37 -26.04 -6.51
C ASP A 134 -13.25 -25.36 -5.68
N PHE A 135 -12.00 -25.75 -5.91
CA PHE A 135 -10.82 -25.16 -5.26
C PHE A 135 -10.57 -23.71 -5.69
N LEU A 136 -10.65 -23.41 -7.00
CA LEU A 136 -10.52 -22.05 -7.52
C LEU A 136 -11.66 -21.13 -7.05
N LYS A 137 -12.89 -21.66 -6.95
CA LYS A 137 -14.02 -20.94 -6.36
C LYS A 137 -13.77 -20.63 -4.88
N LEU A 138 -13.23 -21.59 -4.12
CA LEU A 138 -12.85 -21.37 -2.73
C LEU A 138 -11.79 -20.27 -2.62
N TRP A 139 -10.71 -20.37 -3.40
CA TRP A 139 -9.64 -19.37 -3.39
C TRP A 139 -10.16 -17.96 -3.71
N TYR A 140 -10.95 -17.83 -4.77
CA TYR A 140 -11.54 -16.54 -5.15
C TYR A 140 -12.41 -15.94 -4.03
N SER A 141 -13.18 -16.79 -3.33
CA SER A 141 -14.02 -16.32 -2.22
C SER A 141 -13.19 -15.84 -1.03
N LYS A 142 -12.11 -16.54 -0.69
CA LYS A 142 -11.14 -16.13 0.34
C LYS A 142 -10.46 -14.81 -0.06
N HIS A 143 -9.98 -14.71 -1.30
CA HIS A 143 -9.36 -13.50 -1.84
C HIS A 143 -10.31 -12.29 -1.76
N LYS A 144 -11.62 -12.50 -2.01
CA LYS A 144 -12.62 -11.45 -1.82
C LYS A 144 -12.77 -11.01 -0.37
N VAL A 145 -12.68 -11.91 0.62
CA VAL A 145 -12.66 -11.52 2.03
C VAL A 145 -11.48 -10.58 2.30
N ALA A 146 -10.28 -10.93 1.81
CA ALA A 146 -9.08 -10.10 1.97
C ALA A 146 -9.23 -8.70 1.35
N LEU A 147 -9.69 -8.61 0.10
CA LEU A 147 -9.90 -7.31 -0.56
C LEU A 147 -10.89 -6.40 0.20
N TYR A 148 -12.00 -6.96 0.69
CA TYR A 148 -12.99 -6.18 1.42
C TYR A 148 -12.51 -5.81 2.82
N TYR A 149 -11.69 -6.66 3.45
CA TYR A 149 -11.05 -6.36 4.72
C TYR A 149 -10.04 -5.21 4.61
N ILE A 150 -9.18 -5.25 3.58
CA ILE A 150 -8.24 -4.15 3.28
C ILE A 150 -9.01 -2.85 3.01
N ALA A 151 -10.03 -2.90 2.14
CA ALA A 151 -10.84 -1.72 1.84
C ALA A 151 -11.54 -1.15 3.09
N LEU A 152 -12.01 -2.00 4.00
CA LEU A 152 -12.60 -1.57 5.27
C LEU A 152 -11.55 -0.89 6.17
N ASN A 153 -10.33 -1.42 6.23
CA ASN A 153 -9.25 -0.81 6.99
C ASN A 153 -8.78 0.51 6.38
N GLU A 154 -8.76 0.63 5.06
CA GLU A 154 -8.48 1.89 4.35
C GLU A 154 -9.55 2.95 4.64
N GLU A 155 -10.83 2.57 4.62
CA GLU A 155 -11.94 3.47 5.00
C GLU A 155 -11.87 3.90 6.48
N LYS A 156 -11.25 3.10 7.36
CA LYS A 156 -11.01 3.47 8.77
C LYS A 156 -9.87 4.47 8.94
N ARG A 157 -8.89 4.52 8.03
CA ARG A 157 -7.67 5.35 8.18
C ARG A 157 -7.95 6.82 8.49
N PRO A 158 -8.92 7.50 7.86
CA PRO A 158 -9.17 8.90 8.15
C PRO A 158 -9.68 9.17 9.59
N LEU A 159 -10.26 8.15 10.24
CA LEU A 159 -10.67 8.21 11.64
C LEU A 159 -9.53 7.94 12.62
N GLN A 160 -8.42 7.35 12.14
CA GLN A 160 -7.22 7.15 12.96
C GLN A 160 -6.56 8.52 13.16
N GLN A 161 -6.27 8.87 14.41
CA GLN A 161 -5.67 10.15 14.76
C GLN A 161 -4.33 10.36 14.03
N SER A 162 -4.17 11.47 13.32
CA SER A 162 -2.86 11.93 12.89
C SER A 162 -2.09 12.40 14.12
N ARG A 163 -0.87 11.90 14.31
CA ARG A 163 0.03 12.32 15.39
C ARG A 163 0.64 13.71 15.17
N ALA A 164 0.30 14.41 14.10
CA ALA A 164 1.07 15.55 13.65
C ALA A 164 0.79 16.85 14.44
N ASP A 165 -0.47 17.21 14.75
CA ASP A 165 -0.75 18.65 14.97
C ASP A 165 -1.65 19.01 16.18
N GLY A 166 -1.78 18.14 17.18
CA GLY A 166 -2.62 18.45 18.37
C GLY A 166 -4.14 18.54 18.10
N HIS A 167 -4.57 18.46 16.84
CA HIS A 167 -5.97 18.37 16.45
C HIS A 167 -6.53 16.95 16.69
N HIS A 168 -7.69 16.89 17.34
CA HIS A 168 -8.29 15.62 17.78
C HIS A 168 -8.95 14.82 16.64
N SER A 169 -8.97 15.37 15.42
CA SER A 169 -9.42 14.71 14.19
C SER A 169 -9.02 15.52 12.95
N ASN A 170 -8.63 14.83 11.87
CA ASN A 170 -8.44 15.43 10.54
C ASN A 170 -9.78 15.80 9.86
N ILE A 171 -10.92 15.48 10.47
CA ILE A 171 -12.23 15.53 9.82
C ILE A 171 -13.26 16.24 10.70
N GLY A 172 -13.98 17.22 10.13
CA GLY A 172 -15.13 17.86 10.78
C GLY A 172 -16.31 16.90 10.99
N GLN A 173 -17.29 17.27 11.81
CA GLN A 173 -18.42 16.39 12.19
C GLN A 173 -19.13 15.74 10.98
N ARG A 174 -19.33 16.50 9.89
CA ARG A 174 -19.95 16.01 8.66
C ARG A 174 -19.15 14.90 7.98
N GLY A 175 -17.83 15.02 7.92
CA GLY A 175 -16.98 13.99 7.32
C GLY A 175 -16.88 12.74 8.21
N LYS A 176 -16.98 12.88 9.54
CA LYS A 176 -17.09 11.72 10.43
C LYS A 176 -18.36 10.92 10.16
N THR A 177 -19.50 11.59 9.99
CA THR A 177 -20.77 10.91 9.67
C THR A 177 -20.74 10.18 8.34
N SER A 178 -20.15 10.76 7.29
CA SER A 178 -20.06 10.11 5.98
C SER A 178 -19.14 8.90 6.00
N VAL A 179 -17.99 8.99 6.66
CA VAL A 179 -17.05 7.86 6.82
C VAL A 179 -17.70 6.74 7.63
N LEU A 180 -18.42 7.04 8.71
CA LEU A 180 -19.13 6.02 9.49
C LEU A 180 -20.22 5.30 8.67
N LEU A 181 -20.94 6.01 7.80
CA LEU A 181 -21.93 5.40 6.90
C LEU A 181 -21.27 4.48 5.87
N ALA A 182 -20.15 4.91 5.28
CA ALA A 182 -19.37 4.10 4.35
C ALA A 182 -18.87 2.81 5.04
N LEU A 183 -18.30 2.94 6.25
CA LEU A 183 -17.82 1.82 7.05
C LEU A 183 -18.93 0.81 7.37
N ARG A 184 -20.12 1.26 7.75
CA ARG A 184 -21.26 0.36 7.98
C ARG A 184 -21.64 -0.41 6.71
N LYS A 185 -21.68 0.27 5.57
CA LYS A 185 -21.96 -0.35 4.28
C LYS A 185 -20.90 -1.39 3.91
N ARG A 186 -19.61 -1.06 4.09
CA ARG A 186 -18.50 -1.97 3.82
C ARG A 186 -18.48 -3.16 4.77
N ALA A 187 -18.74 -2.95 6.05
CA ALA A 187 -18.85 -4.02 7.06
C ALA A 187 -19.97 -5.01 6.70
N ALA A 188 -21.14 -4.52 6.27
CA ALA A 188 -22.23 -5.38 5.82
C ALA A 188 -21.86 -6.17 4.55
N GLN A 189 -21.11 -5.57 3.63
CA GLN A 189 -20.59 -6.29 2.46
C GLN A 189 -19.55 -7.34 2.85
N LEU A 190 -18.63 -7.02 3.77
CA LEU A 190 -17.61 -7.94 4.25
C LEU A 190 -18.25 -9.17 4.92
N ARG A 191 -19.26 -8.99 5.77
CA ARG A 191 -20.04 -10.10 6.36
C ARG A 191 -20.55 -11.07 5.29
N LYS A 192 -21.23 -10.54 4.26
CA LYS A 192 -21.71 -11.35 3.13
C LYS A 192 -20.58 -12.12 2.42
N LYS A 193 -19.38 -11.54 2.31
CA LYS A 193 -18.23 -12.23 1.70
C LYS A 193 -17.67 -13.33 2.59
N VAL A 194 -17.59 -13.10 3.90
CA VAL A 194 -17.20 -14.11 4.89
C VAL A 194 -18.17 -15.28 4.87
N ASP A 195 -19.47 -15.01 4.86
CA ASP A 195 -20.51 -16.06 4.78
C ASP A 195 -20.35 -16.88 3.49
N THR A 196 -20.14 -16.21 2.35
CA THR A 196 -19.91 -16.90 1.06
C THR A 196 -18.67 -17.80 1.10
N TYR A 197 -17.57 -17.32 1.70
CA TYR A 197 -16.35 -18.10 1.86
C TYR A 197 -16.59 -19.33 2.74
N ARG A 198 -17.28 -19.17 3.86
CA ARG A 198 -17.61 -20.26 4.78
C ARG A 198 -18.48 -21.33 4.16
N THR A 199 -19.53 -20.92 3.45
CA THR A 199 -20.38 -21.86 2.71
C THR A 199 -19.55 -22.68 1.73
N ARG A 200 -18.71 -22.02 0.92
CA ARG A 200 -17.83 -22.71 -0.05
C ARG A 200 -16.81 -23.63 0.62
N ARG A 201 -16.24 -23.20 1.75
CA ARG A 201 -15.31 -24.01 2.54
C ARG A 201 -16.00 -25.27 3.07
N ALA A 202 -17.21 -25.13 3.61
CA ALA A 202 -17.99 -26.26 4.12
C ALA A 202 -18.41 -27.22 3.00
N GLU A 203 -18.87 -26.71 1.85
CA GLU A 203 -19.18 -27.50 0.66
C GLU A 203 -17.95 -28.26 0.16
N TYR A 204 -16.79 -27.61 0.13
CA TYR A 204 -15.53 -28.22 -0.29
C TYR A 204 -15.09 -29.32 0.70
N GLN A 205 -15.10 -29.04 2.00
CA GLN A 205 -14.75 -30.01 3.05
C GLN A 205 -15.66 -31.25 3.00
N ALA A 206 -16.95 -31.06 2.73
CA ALA A 206 -17.92 -32.14 2.63
C ALA A 206 -17.62 -33.06 1.41
N LYS A 207 -17.16 -32.49 0.30
CA LYS A 207 -16.77 -33.24 -0.90
C LYS A 207 -15.39 -33.87 -0.80
N TYR A 208 -14.43 -33.18 -0.18
CA TYR A 208 -13.00 -33.52 -0.17
C TYR A 208 -12.42 -33.48 1.26
N PRO A 209 -12.75 -34.45 2.13
CA PRO A 209 -12.42 -34.37 3.55
C PRO A 209 -10.92 -34.53 3.87
N ALA A 210 -10.15 -35.16 2.98
CA ALA A 210 -8.73 -35.46 3.19
C ALA A 210 -7.79 -34.28 2.89
N GLN A 211 -8.30 -33.18 2.34
CA GLN A 211 -7.48 -32.09 1.85
C GLN A 211 -7.23 -31.00 2.88
N GLN A 212 -6.04 -30.40 2.82
CA GLN A 212 -5.69 -29.25 3.63
C GLN A 212 -6.49 -28.02 3.17
N LEU A 213 -7.16 -27.39 4.12
CA LEU A 213 -8.02 -26.24 3.86
C LEU A 213 -7.56 -25.03 4.68
N PRO A 214 -7.74 -23.81 4.17
CA PRO A 214 -7.50 -22.62 4.98
C PRO A 214 -8.42 -22.62 6.21
N GLU A 215 -8.06 -21.85 7.22
CA GLU A 215 -8.80 -21.76 8.47
C GLU A 215 -10.24 -21.24 8.28
N ASP A 216 -11.17 -21.73 9.10
CA ASP A 216 -12.55 -21.22 9.14
C ASP A 216 -12.61 -20.00 10.06
N ILE A 217 -12.96 -18.83 9.52
CA ILE A 217 -12.89 -17.57 10.25
C ILE A 217 -14.24 -16.86 10.36
N ASP A 218 -14.61 -16.64 11.62
CA ASP A 218 -15.45 -15.58 12.16
C ASP A 218 -15.51 -14.24 11.41
N TYR A 219 -16.64 -13.62 11.09
CA TYR A 219 -16.65 -12.17 10.92
C TYR A 219 -16.10 -11.47 12.18
N ASN A 220 -16.46 -11.95 13.38
CA ASN A 220 -15.97 -11.38 14.62
C ASN A 220 -14.46 -11.64 14.80
N ALA A 221 -14.03 -12.89 14.59
CA ALA A 221 -12.60 -13.25 14.64
C ALA A 221 -11.76 -12.48 13.60
N LEU A 222 -12.31 -12.21 12.41
CA LEU A 222 -11.63 -11.44 11.36
C LEU A 222 -11.21 -10.04 11.82
N ASN A 223 -11.95 -9.41 12.74
CA ASN A 223 -11.58 -8.08 13.26
C ASN A 223 -10.42 -8.13 14.26
N GLU A 224 -10.16 -9.29 14.88
CA GLU A 224 -9.12 -9.48 15.88
C GLU A 224 -7.82 -10.01 15.27
N ILE A 225 -7.92 -10.60 14.08
CA ILE A 225 -6.81 -11.20 13.36
C ILE A 225 -5.77 -10.14 12.95
N LYS A 226 -4.51 -10.40 13.31
CA LYS A 226 -3.34 -9.62 12.89
C LYS A 226 -2.99 -9.87 11.41
N ALA A 227 -2.18 -8.98 10.82
CA ALA A 227 -1.70 -9.12 9.45
C ALA A 227 -0.88 -10.40 9.19
N ASP A 228 -0.26 -10.95 10.25
CA ASP A 228 0.64 -12.12 10.15
C ASP A 228 -0.06 -13.46 10.38
N HIS A 229 -1.37 -13.42 10.58
CA HIS A 229 -2.15 -14.62 10.83
C HIS A 229 -2.12 -15.57 9.61
N PRO A 230 -2.02 -16.90 9.83
CA PRO A 230 -1.94 -17.90 8.77
C PRO A 230 -3.07 -17.82 7.74
N PHE A 231 -4.25 -17.36 8.15
CA PHE A 231 -5.36 -17.10 7.23
C PHE A 231 -5.00 -16.23 6.03
N TRP A 232 -4.16 -15.21 6.20
CA TRP A 232 -3.77 -14.34 5.08
C TRP A 232 -2.74 -14.99 4.16
N ASN A 233 -2.21 -16.17 4.53
CA ASN A 233 -1.30 -16.91 3.68
C ASN A 233 -2.06 -17.67 2.58
N ASP A 234 -1.69 -17.43 1.32
CA ASP A 234 -2.24 -18.09 0.13
C ASP A 234 -1.32 -19.22 -0.37
N SER A 235 -0.34 -19.66 0.42
CA SER A 235 0.60 -20.75 0.07
C SER A 235 -0.09 -22.05 -0.35
N ILE A 236 -1.22 -22.40 0.30
CA ILE A 236 -2.06 -23.57 -0.03
C ILE A 236 -2.56 -23.50 -1.48
N PHE A 237 -2.86 -22.30 -1.99
CA PHE A 237 -3.41 -22.10 -3.33
C PHE A 237 -2.31 -21.96 -4.38
N THR A 238 -1.26 -21.22 -4.04
CA THR A 238 -0.22 -20.80 -4.98
C THR A 238 0.91 -21.81 -5.19
N LYS A 239 0.93 -22.89 -4.39
CA LYS A 239 2.00 -23.92 -4.35
C LYS A 239 3.40 -23.32 -4.18
N LEU A 240 3.48 -22.11 -3.64
CA LEU A 240 4.73 -21.45 -3.28
C LEU A 240 5.24 -22.11 -2.00
N GLN A 241 6.34 -22.86 -2.13
CA GLN A 241 7.01 -23.51 -1.01
C GLN A 241 8.23 -22.71 -0.51
N ASP A 242 8.51 -21.57 -1.14
CA ASP A 242 9.66 -20.75 -0.79
C ASP A 242 9.55 -20.27 0.67
N PRO A 243 10.68 -20.15 1.40
CA PRO A 243 10.67 -19.76 2.82
C PRO A 243 9.99 -18.41 3.06
N TRP A 244 10.18 -17.43 2.16
CA TRP A 244 9.51 -16.12 2.22
C TRP A 244 7.97 -16.21 2.12
N ALA A 245 7.40 -17.27 1.53
CA ALA A 245 5.96 -17.44 1.41
C ALA A 245 5.36 -18.24 2.56
N THR A 246 6.11 -19.19 3.11
CA THR A 246 5.62 -20.20 4.06
C THR A 246 5.96 -19.91 5.52
N ASP A 247 7.18 -19.46 5.81
CA ASP A 247 7.67 -19.27 7.17
C ASP A 247 7.35 -17.86 7.70
N PRO A 248 6.53 -17.71 8.77
CA PRO A 248 6.24 -16.42 9.38
C PRO A 248 7.48 -15.69 9.87
N LYS A 249 8.47 -16.41 10.42
CA LYS A 249 9.69 -15.80 10.96
C LYS A 249 10.56 -15.20 9.88
N THR A 250 10.69 -15.88 8.73
CA THR A 250 11.38 -15.35 7.54
C THR A 250 10.72 -14.04 7.10
N ARG A 251 9.39 -14.03 6.95
CA ARG A 251 8.64 -12.82 6.55
C ARG A 251 8.78 -11.66 7.54
N ASP A 252 8.67 -11.94 8.83
CA ASP A 252 8.81 -10.92 9.86
C ASP A 252 10.23 -10.39 9.91
N GLY A 253 11.23 -11.27 9.81
CA GLY A 253 12.64 -10.91 9.69
C GLY A 253 12.90 -9.97 8.51
N MET A 254 12.39 -10.31 7.31
CA MET A 254 12.49 -9.47 6.11
C MET A 254 11.91 -8.07 6.34
N ARG A 255 10.73 -7.98 6.96
CA ARG A 255 10.08 -6.68 7.27
C ARG A 255 10.86 -5.86 8.29
N GLN A 256 11.32 -6.48 9.38
CA GLN A 256 12.12 -5.78 10.38
C GLN A 256 13.44 -5.29 9.79
N LEU A 257 14.06 -6.08 8.91
CA LEU A 257 15.26 -5.66 8.20
C LEU A 257 15.01 -4.44 7.32
N ALA A 258 13.92 -4.46 6.55
CA ALA A 258 13.51 -3.30 5.74
C ALA A 258 13.22 -2.06 6.61
N TYR A 259 12.68 -2.22 7.82
CA TYR A 259 12.48 -1.10 8.74
C TYR A 259 13.79 -0.49 9.25
N ILE A 260 14.81 -1.31 9.52
CA ILE A 260 16.14 -0.81 9.90
C ILE A 260 16.77 -0.05 8.73
N ASP A 261 16.79 -0.64 7.54
CA ASP A 261 17.34 0.00 6.33
C ASP A 261 16.62 1.34 6.08
N ARG A 262 15.30 1.37 6.22
CA ARG A 262 14.53 2.61 6.08
C ARG A 262 14.86 3.63 7.15
N ALA A 263 14.98 3.22 8.41
CA ALA A 263 15.32 4.12 9.51
C ALA A 263 16.70 4.75 9.32
N GLN A 264 17.67 3.98 8.83
CA GLN A 264 19.02 4.47 8.52
C GLN A 264 19.01 5.45 7.34
N GLU A 265 18.23 5.17 6.30
CA GLU A 265 18.06 6.06 5.15
C GLU A 265 17.39 7.38 5.57
N GLU A 266 16.35 7.35 6.38
CA GLU A 266 15.70 8.57 6.89
C GLU A 266 16.65 9.42 7.73
N LEU A 267 17.47 8.78 8.57
CA LEU A 267 18.49 9.49 9.34
C LEU A 267 19.50 10.19 8.41
N ARG A 268 19.92 9.51 7.33
CA ARG A 268 20.78 10.12 6.30
C ARG A 268 20.11 11.31 5.62
N ARG A 269 18.83 11.18 5.24
CA ARG A 269 18.04 12.25 4.59
C ARG A 269 17.88 13.47 5.48
N LEU A 270 17.49 13.27 6.74
CA LEU A 270 17.42 14.35 7.73
C LEU A 270 18.79 15.03 7.88
N GLY A 271 19.88 14.25 7.94
CA GLY A 271 21.23 14.80 7.95
C GLY A 271 21.56 15.65 6.71
N TRP A 272 21.03 15.29 5.54
CA TRP A 272 21.21 16.06 4.30
C TRP A 272 20.39 17.35 4.32
N GLU A 273 19.14 17.28 4.78
CA GLU A 273 18.26 18.43 4.91
C GLU A 273 18.82 19.46 5.89
N VAL A 274 19.32 19.01 7.05
CA VAL A 274 19.98 19.88 8.03
C VAL A 274 21.17 20.60 7.41
N ARG A 275 22.06 19.88 6.71
CA ARG A 275 23.22 20.51 6.03
C ARG A 275 22.80 21.48 4.93
N ARG A 276 21.73 21.18 4.19
CA ARG A 276 21.19 22.07 3.16
C ARG A 276 20.62 23.33 3.79
N LEU A 277 19.88 23.19 4.88
CA LEU A 277 19.31 24.30 5.64
C LEU A 277 20.41 25.21 6.21
N MET A 278 21.46 24.62 6.79
CA MET A 278 22.62 25.37 7.29
C MET A 278 23.29 26.17 6.18
N ARG A 279 23.59 25.53 5.04
CA ARG A 279 24.17 26.24 3.89
C ARG A 279 23.28 27.37 3.39
N TRP A 280 21.96 27.12 3.31
CA TRP A 280 21.02 28.15 2.93
C TRP A 280 21.03 29.32 3.93
N ALA A 281 21.06 29.05 5.23
CA ALA A 281 21.08 30.07 6.26
C ALA A 281 22.38 30.90 6.20
N THR A 282 23.54 30.26 6.10
CA THR A 282 24.84 30.96 6.02
C THR A 282 24.95 31.78 4.73
N SER A 283 24.64 31.19 3.56
CA SER A 283 24.71 31.91 2.29
C SER A 283 23.69 33.06 2.21
N SER A 284 22.52 32.91 2.83
CA SER A 284 21.54 33.98 2.90
C SER A 284 21.98 35.10 3.84
N HIS A 285 22.58 34.76 4.98
CA HIS A 285 23.19 35.73 5.89
C HIS A 285 24.27 36.55 5.16
N ASP A 286 25.24 35.87 4.54
CA ASP A 286 26.35 36.53 3.83
C ASP A 286 25.84 37.45 2.72
N ARG A 287 24.88 36.97 1.92
CA ARG A 287 24.29 37.77 0.84
C ARG A 287 23.57 39.01 1.35
N ILE A 288 22.74 38.89 2.39
CA ILE A 288 22.02 40.04 2.96
C ILE A 288 23.00 41.02 3.60
N TRP A 289 23.97 40.52 4.34
CA TRP A 289 25.00 41.34 4.98
C TRP A 289 25.80 42.14 3.94
N THR A 290 26.21 41.48 2.86
CA THR A 290 26.96 42.13 1.76
C THR A 290 26.13 43.22 1.08
N CYS A 291 24.83 42.98 0.84
CA CYS A 291 23.92 44.00 0.31
C CYS A 291 23.73 45.17 1.28
N LEU A 292 23.61 44.91 2.59
CA LEU A 292 23.48 45.95 3.61
C LEU A 292 24.75 46.81 3.69
N GLN A 293 25.93 46.19 3.69
CA GLN A 293 27.20 46.91 3.69
C GLN A 293 27.32 47.83 2.47
N PHE A 294 26.94 47.35 1.28
CA PHE A 294 26.93 48.17 0.07
C PHE A 294 25.97 49.37 0.16
N LEU A 295 24.78 49.19 0.74
CA LEU A 295 23.83 50.30 0.92
C LEU A 295 24.27 51.32 1.98
N LEU A 296 25.00 50.87 3.01
CA LEU A 296 25.50 51.72 4.10
C LEU A 296 26.81 52.43 3.74
N CYS A 297 27.59 51.89 2.82
CA CYS A 297 28.85 52.45 2.33
C CYS A 297 28.90 52.34 0.80
N PRO A 298 28.27 53.28 0.06
CA PRO A 298 28.22 53.25 -1.39
C PRO A 298 29.64 53.39 -1.99
N THR A 299 30.06 52.42 -2.80
CA THR A 299 31.30 52.51 -3.58
C THR A 299 31.04 53.18 -4.92
N ASP A 300 32.00 53.91 -5.48
CA ASP A 300 31.87 54.68 -6.75
C ASP A 300 31.45 53.83 -7.97
N SER A 301 31.57 52.50 -7.89
CA SER A 301 31.05 51.57 -8.89
C SER A 301 29.53 51.44 -8.77
N GLY A 302 28.78 52.08 -9.68
CA GLY A 302 27.30 52.08 -9.73
C GLY A 302 26.60 50.72 -9.92
N PHE A 303 27.34 49.61 -9.92
CA PHE A 303 26.81 48.24 -9.94
C PHE A 303 27.28 47.48 -8.70
N GLY A 304 26.36 47.24 -7.78
CA GLY A 304 26.60 46.48 -6.55
C GLY A 304 25.63 45.32 -6.32
N PRO A 305 25.84 44.52 -5.26
CA PRO A 305 25.02 43.36 -4.95
C PRO A 305 23.55 43.71 -4.62
N ALA A 306 23.27 44.96 -4.22
CA ALA A 306 21.91 45.45 -3.94
C ALA A 306 21.18 46.07 -5.15
N THR A 307 21.86 46.26 -6.29
CA THR A 307 21.28 46.83 -7.53
C THR A 307 19.95 46.19 -7.96
N PRO A 308 19.78 44.86 -7.99
CA PRO A 308 18.51 44.25 -8.41
C PRO A 308 17.34 44.55 -7.46
N LEU A 309 17.63 44.79 -6.17
CA LEU A 309 16.61 45.19 -5.21
C LEU A 309 16.20 46.65 -5.44
N ILE A 310 17.19 47.53 -5.63
CA ILE A 310 16.95 48.96 -5.87
C ILE A 310 16.18 49.17 -7.19
N SER A 311 16.49 48.40 -8.23
CA SER A 311 15.81 48.44 -9.54
C SER A 311 14.43 47.79 -9.55
N HIS A 312 13.92 47.29 -8.41
CA HIS A 312 12.61 46.67 -8.34
C HIS A 312 11.51 47.73 -8.56
N PRO A 313 10.47 47.47 -9.38
CA PRO A 313 9.47 48.47 -9.80
C PRO A 313 8.76 49.20 -8.65
N ILE A 314 8.58 48.53 -7.51
CA ILE A 314 7.98 49.09 -6.28
C ILE A 314 8.90 50.09 -5.58
N LEU A 315 10.22 49.86 -5.64
CA LEU A 315 11.21 50.74 -4.99
C LEU A 315 11.64 51.87 -5.95
N SER A 316 11.69 51.61 -7.25
CA SER A 316 12.03 52.63 -8.27
C SER A 316 10.99 53.73 -8.45
N SER A 317 9.77 53.54 -7.94
CA SER A 317 8.75 54.60 -7.92
C SER A 317 8.93 55.60 -6.78
N LEU A 318 9.85 55.33 -5.84
CA LEU A 318 10.15 56.21 -4.70
C LEU A 318 11.26 57.20 -5.06
N PRO A 319 11.31 58.38 -4.42
CA PRO A 319 12.45 59.29 -4.48
C PRO A 319 13.78 58.58 -4.12
N PRO A 320 14.93 58.99 -4.68
CA PRO A 320 16.19 58.25 -4.56
C PRO A 320 16.67 58.07 -3.11
N GLU A 321 16.50 59.08 -2.25
CA GLU A 321 16.86 58.98 -0.83
C GLU A 321 15.94 58.02 -0.06
N THR A 322 14.64 58.08 -0.30
CA THR A 322 13.66 57.20 0.38
C THR A 322 13.70 55.78 -0.17
N GLN A 323 14.11 55.59 -1.42
CA GLN A 323 14.35 54.30 -2.06
C GLN A 323 15.48 53.53 -1.36
N LEU A 324 16.62 54.18 -1.08
CA LEU A 324 17.75 53.57 -0.37
C LEU A 324 17.39 53.22 1.09
N ILE A 325 16.65 54.10 1.77
CA ILE A 325 16.16 53.85 3.14
C ILE A 325 15.16 52.69 3.16
N ALA A 326 14.23 52.62 2.21
CA ALA A 326 13.28 51.52 2.13
C ALA A 326 13.99 50.18 1.86
N ALA A 327 14.96 50.15 0.94
CA ALA A 327 15.74 48.96 0.63
C ALA A 327 16.55 48.48 1.85
N SER A 328 17.16 49.40 2.61
CA SER A 328 17.93 49.05 3.80
C SER A 328 17.04 48.47 4.92
N VAL A 329 15.86 49.05 5.15
CA VAL A 329 14.88 48.54 6.14
C VAL A 329 14.39 47.13 5.77
N ILE A 330 14.12 46.87 4.48
CA ILE A 330 13.71 45.53 4.02
C ILE A 330 14.82 44.51 4.30
N LEU A 331 16.06 44.82 3.94
CA LEU A 331 17.18 43.92 4.15
C LEU A 331 17.52 43.74 5.64
N GLN A 332 17.45 44.80 6.46
CA GLN A 332 17.62 44.71 7.91
C GLN A 332 16.56 43.80 8.53
N ASN A 333 15.29 43.93 8.13
CA ASN A 333 14.23 43.03 8.61
C ASN A 333 14.48 41.56 8.23
N GLN A 334 14.97 41.30 7.01
CA GLN A 334 15.32 39.94 6.59
C GLN A 334 16.58 39.41 7.31
N TYR A 335 17.56 40.29 7.56
CA TYR A 335 18.75 39.97 8.32
C TYR A 335 18.38 39.53 9.74
N VAL A 336 17.57 40.33 10.45
CA VAL A 336 17.07 40.01 11.79
C VAL A 336 16.32 38.67 11.83
N LYS A 337 15.51 38.36 10.81
CA LYS A 337 14.83 37.07 10.74
C LYS A 337 15.82 35.90 10.64
N ILE A 338 16.81 36.01 9.76
CA ILE A 338 17.80 34.95 9.55
C ILE A 338 18.70 34.78 10.78
N THR A 339 19.13 35.88 11.39
CA THR A 339 19.93 35.82 12.62
C THR A 339 19.14 35.24 13.79
N ASN A 340 17.84 35.54 13.92
CA ASN A 340 16.98 34.90 14.92
C ASN A 340 16.89 33.38 14.71
N TYR A 341 16.74 32.91 13.46
CA TYR A 341 16.77 31.46 13.20
C TYR A 341 18.12 30.82 13.56
N GLN A 342 19.23 31.52 13.30
CA GLN A 342 20.57 31.06 13.66
C GLN A 342 20.79 31.06 15.19
N LEU A 343 20.26 32.05 15.90
CA LEU A 343 20.32 32.14 17.37
C LEU A 343 19.52 31.02 18.03
N LEU A 344 18.27 30.81 17.62
CA LEU A 344 17.44 29.71 18.13
C LEU A 344 18.12 28.36 17.94
N TRP A 345 18.76 28.15 16.79
CA TRP A 345 19.53 26.94 16.53
C TRP A 345 20.73 26.77 17.49
N ASN A 346 21.44 27.86 17.79
CA ASN A 346 22.62 27.82 18.67
C ASN A 346 22.26 27.70 20.16
N GLU A 347 21.16 28.32 20.60
CA GLU A 347 20.66 28.18 21.98
C GLU A 347 20.26 26.72 22.29
N ASP A 348 19.63 26.05 21.33
CA ASP A 348 19.28 24.63 21.43
C ASP A 348 20.51 23.70 21.47
N LEU A 349 21.66 24.14 20.95
CA LEU A 349 22.93 23.42 21.05
C LEU A 349 23.63 23.68 22.40
N ALA A 350 23.52 24.89 22.94
CA ALA A 350 24.13 25.26 24.22
C ALA A 350 23.40 24.67 25.44
N THR A 351 22.10 24.43 25.33
CA THR A 351 21.26 23.87 26.41
C THR A 351 21.25 22.34 26.47
N LYS A 352 21.85 21.65 25.49
CA LYS A 352 21.89 20.18 25.38
C LYS A 352 23.26 19.56 25.65
N ASN A 353 24.24 20.37 26.06
CA ASN A 353 25.46 19.92 26.75
C ASN A 353 25.24 20.04 28.26
#